data_AF-A0A6V7MAC5-F1
#
_entry.id   AF-A0A6V7MAC5-F1
#
_cell.length_a   1.000
_cell.length_b   1.000
_cell.length_c   1.000
_cell.angle_alpha   90.00
_cell.angle_beta   90.00
_cell.angle_gamma   90.00
#
_symmetry.space_group_name_H-M   'P 1'
#
loop_
_entity.id
_entity.type
_entity.pdbx_description
1 polymer ?
#
loop_
_entity_poly.entity_id
_entity_poly.type
_entity_poly.pdbx_seq_one_letter_code
_entity_poly.pdbx_strand_id
1 'polypeptide(L)' 'MRLQKGDLACSLGTSDTLFLWLDSPKTVTEGHIFCNPIDDDAFMGLL' A
#
# COMPACT_ATOMS: atom_id res chain seq x y z
N MET A 1 -13.03 3.73 -4.66
CA MET A 1 -11.76 3.91 -5.39
C MET A 1 -11.01 2.59 -5.32
N ARG A 2 -10.48 2.08 -6.44
CA ARG A 2 -9.68 0.84 -6.48
C ARG A 2 -8.31 1.20 -7.04
N LEU A 3 -7.26 1.10 -6.23
CA LEU A 3 -5.89 1.39 -6.65
C LEU A 3 -5.45 0.38 -7.72
N GLN A 4 -4.75 0.87 -8.73
CA GLN A 4 -4.05 0.08 -9.73
C GLN A 4 -2.55 0.22 -9.55
N LYS A 5 -1.80 -0.61 -10.28
CA LYS A 5 -0.35 -0.52 -10.32
C LYS A 5 0.11 0.89 -10.71
N GLY A 6 0.95 1.48 -9.86
CA GLY A 6 1.49 2.84 -10.03
C GLY A 6 0.67 3.91 -9.34
N ASP A 7 -0.54 3.61 -8.87
CA ASP A 7 -1.34 4.54 -8.08
C ASP A 7 -0.84 4.62 -6.63
N LEU A 8 -1.11 5.77 -6.01
CA LEU A 8 -0.97 6.02 -4.58
C LEU A 8 -2.26 6.71 -4.10
N ALA A 9 -2.73 6.35 -2.90
CA ALA A 9 -3.75 7.13 -2.22
C ALA A 9 -3.22 7.70 -0.90
N CYS A 10 -3.66 8.91 -0.58
CA CYS A 10 -3.40 9.56 0.70
C CYS A 10 -4.75 9.82 1.39
N SER A 11 -4.96 9.19 2.54
CA SER A 11 -6.10 9.46 3.41
C SER A 11 -5.69 10.53 4.42
N LEU A 12 -6.30 11.70 4.34
CA LEU A 12 -6.02 12.84 5.23
C LEU A 12 -7.05 12.89 6.36
N GLY A 13 -6.58 12.80 7.60
CA GLY A 13 -7.42 12.73 8.80
C GLY A 13 -6.70 13.25 10.03
N THR A 14 -7.11 12.79 11.23
CA THR A 14 -6.33 13.10 12.46
C THR A 14 -4.91 12.53 12.37
N SER A 15 -4.78 11.38 11.70
CA SER A 15 -3.51 10.87 11.19
C SER A 15 -3.65 10.70 9.69
N ASP A 16 -2.61 11.11 8.97
CA ASP A 16 -2.52 10.82 7.54
C ASP A 16 -2.06 9.38 7.32
N THR A 17 -2.49 8.76 6.23
CA THR A 17 -2.07 7.40 5.87
C THR A 17 -1.88 7.28 4.37
N LEU A 18 -0.74 6.74 3.94
CA LEU A 18 -0.43 6.48 2.55
C LEU A 18 -0.69 5.01 2.21
N PHE A 19 -1.37 4.78 1.07
CA PHE A 19 -1.63 3.47 0.51
C PHE A 19 -0.83 3.32 -0.79
N LEU A 20 0.00 2.29 -0.86
CA LEU A 20 0.94 2.05 -1.95
C LEU A 20 0.66 0.71 -2.62
N TRP A 21 0.68 0.67 -3.96
CA TRP A 21 0.80 -0.58 -4.72
C TRP A 21 2.27 -0.98 -4.84
N LEU A 22 2.59 -2.25 -4.56
CA LEU A 22 3.93 -2.80 -4.66
C LEU A 22 3.93 -4.07 -5.50
N ASP A 23 4.87 -4.17 -6.45
CA ASP A 23 5.03 -5.36 -7.31
C ASP A 23 5.77 -6.52 -6.64
N SER A 24 6.44 -6.24 -5.52
CA SER A 24 7.22 -7.23 -4.75
C SER A 24 7.20 -6.85 -3.27
N PRO A 25 7.29 -7.82 -2.35
CA PRO A 25 7.31 -7.52 -0.93
C PRO A 25 8.62 -6.80 -0.58
N LYS A 26 8.57 -5.90 0.40
CA LYS A 26 9.74 -5.20 0.93
C LYS A 26 9.80 -5.35 2.44
N THR A 27 10.94 -5.72 2.98
CA THR A 27 11.19 -5.60 4.41
C THR A 27 11.50 -4.15 4.74
N VAL A 28 10.80 -3.60 5.73
CA VAL A 28 10.90 -2.19 6.10
C VAL A 28 11.04 -2.08 7.61
N THR A 29 11.75 -1.03 8.07
CA THR A 29 11.88 -0.73 9.50
C THR A 29 10.67 0.02 10.05
N GLU A 30 9.89 0.66 9.17
CA GLU A 30 8.70 1.45 9.50
C GLU A 30 7.58 1.17 8.49
N GLY A 31 6.32 1.29 8.94
CA GLY A 31 5.14 0.98 8.14
C GLY A 31 4.78 -0.51 8.11
N HIS A 32 3.84 -0.86 7.24
CA HIS A 32 3.30 -2.21 7.13
C HIS A 32 3.20 -2.64 5.67
N ILE A 33 3.68 -3.86 5.38
CA ILE A 33 3.50 -4.51 4.08
C ILE A 33 2.52 -5.67 4.23
N PHE A 34 1.50 -5.70 3.39
CA PHE A 34 0.49 -6.75 3.31
C PHE A 34 0.45 -7.38 1.92
N CYS A 35 -0.11 -8.58 1.80
CA CYS A 35 -0.56 -9.08 0.50
C CYS A 35 -1.61 -8.12 -0.07
N ASN A 36 -1.59 -7.88 -1.37
CA ASN A 36 -2.58 -7.01 -1.98
C ASN A 36 -3.96 -7.70 -1.92
N PRO A 37 -5.01 -7.02 -1.42
CA PRO A 37 -6.31 -7.65 -1.20
C PRO A 37 -7.10 -7.92 -2.48
N ILE A 38 -6.62 -7.49 -3.65
CA ILE A 38 -7.33 -7.58 -4.94
C ILE A 38 -6.49 -8.17 -6.07
N ASP A 39 -5.24 -8.56 -5.79
CA ASP A 39 -4.29 -9.14 -6.74
C ASP A 39 -3.28 -10.02 -5.97
N ASP A 40 -3.34 -11.34 -6.21
CA ASP A 40 -2.55 -12.32 -5.46
C ASP A 40 -1.04 -12.23 -5.76
N ASP A 41 -0.65 -11.62 -6.88
CA ASP A 41 0.75 -11.47 -7.30
C ASP A 41 1.36 -10.11 -6.88
N ALA A 42 0.61 -9.29 -6.13
CA ALA A 42 1.03 -7.96 -5.69
C ALA A 42 0.97 -7.77 -4.17
N PHE A 43 1.50 -6.64 -3.70
CA PHE A 43 1.54 -6.26 -2.29
C PHE A 43 0.98 -4.85 -2.08
N MET A 44 0.58 -4.56 -0.85
CA MET A 44 0.13 -3.26 -0.39
C MET A 44 1.06 -2.74 0.69
N GLY A 45 1.48 -1.49 0.58
CA GLY A 45 2.19 -0.77 1.64
C GLY A 45 1.28 0.24 2.34
N LEU A 46 1.35 0.31 3.67
CA LEU A 46 0.81 1.39 4.49
C LEU A 46 1.93 2.11 5.23
N LEU A 47 1.95 3.44 5.10
CA LEU A 47 2.84 4.34 5.82
C LEU A 47 2.03 5.39 6.57
#